data_AF-A0AAP3DE61-F1
#
_entry.id   AF-A0AAP3DE61-F1
#
_cell.length_a   1.000
_cell.length_b   1.000
_cell.length_c   1.000
_cell.angle_alpha   90.00
_cell.angle_beta   90.00
_cell.angle_gamma   90.00
#
_symmetry.space_group_name_H-M   'P 1'
#
loop_
_entity.id
_entity.type
_entity.pdbx_description
1 polymer ?
#
loop_
_entity_poly.entity_id
_entity_poly.type
_entity_poly.pdbx_seq_one_letter_code
_entity_poly.pdbx_strand_id
1 'polypeptide(L)' 'MAVSSVQRGKGIGSNMINYVSDKYPLIYAETDNDAVDFYRKYGFEITSLGEKYPGVERFLCEFSN' A
#
# COMPACT_ATOMS: atom_id res chain seq x y z
N MET A 1 0.87 -6.34 0.20
CA MET A 1 2.06 -6.93 0.85
C MET A 1 1.70 -7.38 2.26
N ALA A 2 2.42 -8.34 2.84
CA ALA A 2 2.18 -8.81 4.19
C ALA A 2 3.50 -8.93 4.96
N VAL A 3 3.50 -8.49 6.21
CA VAL A 3 4.57 -8.73 7.17
C VAL A 3 3.98 -9.51 8.33
N SER A 4 4.65 -10.61 8.70
CA SER A 4 4.28 -11.42 9.86
C SER A 4 4.07 -10.54 11.09
N SER A 5 3.02 -10.81 11.88
CA SER A 5 2.64 -9.96 13.02
C SER A 5 3.79 -9.72 14.00
N VAL A 6 4.59 -10.76 14.28
CA VAL A 6 5.76 -10.70 15.17
C VAL A 6 6.93 -9.89 14.62
N GLN A 7 6.90 -9.52 13.34
CA GLN A 7 7.92 -8.73 12.65
C GLN A 7 7.44 -7.33 12.25
N ARG A 8 6.19 -6.96 12.56
CA ARG A 8 5.65 -5.61 12.31
C ARG A 8 6.41 -4.57 13.14
N GLY A 9 6.44 -3.33 12.67
CA GLY A 9 7.17 -2.23 13.31
C GLY A 9 8.69 -2.23 13.09
N LYS A 10 9.25 -3.23 12.40
CA LYS A 10 10.69 -3.34 12.12
C LYS A 10 11.14 -2.76 10.76
N GLY A 11 10.28 -1.96 10.12
CA GLY A 11 10.60 -1.33 8.82
C GLY A 11 10.62 -2.28 7.60
N ILE A 12 10.24 -3.56 7.74
CA ILE A 12 10.27 -4.52 6.62
C ILE A 12 9.39 -4.06 5.46
N GLY A 13 8.16 -3.62 5.73
CA GLY A 13 7.26 -3.11 4.70
C GLY A 13 7.84 -1.88 3.98
N SER A 14 8.48 -0.98 4.73
CA SER A 14 9.18 0.19 4.19
C SER A 14 10.27 -0.22 3.20
N ASN A 15 11.11 -1.19 3.61
CA ASN A 15 12.17 -1.70 2.75
C ASN A 15 11.62 -2.35 1.49
N MET A 16 10.50 -3.06 1.58
CA MET A 16 9.83 -3.65 0.42
C MET A 16 9.35 -2.57 -0.55
N ILE A 17 8.68 -1.52 -0.07
CA ILE A 17 8.21 -0.43 -0.93
C ILE A 17 9.38 0.30 -1.60
N ASN A 18 10.38 0.71 -0.83
CA ASN A 18 11.53 1.41 -1.39
C ASN A 18 12.20 0.59 -2.49
N TYR A 19 12.41 -0.71 -2.25
CA TYR A 19 13.00 -1.60 -3.25
C TYR A 19 12.17 -1.71 -4.55
N VAL A 20 10.84 -1.79 -4.44
CA VAL A 20 9.98 -1.87 -5.63
C VAL A 20 9.90 -0.53 -6.35
N SER A 21 9.76 0.57 -5.61
CA SER A 21 9.74 1.95 -6.15
C SER A 21 11.05 2.33 -6.86
N ASP A 22 12.20 1.88 -6.35
CA ASP A 22 13.49 2.10 -7.01
C ASP A 22 13.62 1.34 -8.34
N LYS A 23 12.90 0.22 -8.47
CA LYS A 23 13.05 -0.70 -9.61
C LYS A 23 12.00 -0.52 -10.69
N TYR A 24 10.81 -0.05 -10.33
CA TYR A 24 9.66 0.06 -11.22
C TYR A 24 9.11 1.48 -11.20
N PRO A 25 9.03 2.16 -12.36
CA PRO A 25 8.54 3.54 -12.43
C PRO A 25 7.03 3.66 -12.22
N LEU A 26 6.29 2.56 -12.29
CA LEU A 26 4.84 2.49 -12.10
C LEU A 26 4.49 1.31 -11.20
N ILE A 27 3.72 1.57 -10.15
CA ILE A 27 3.25 0.56 -9.20
C ILE A 27 1.76 0.75 -8.95
N TYR A 28 1.02 -0.34 -9.01
CA TYR A 28 -0.39 -0.39 -8.66
C TYR A 28 -0.58 -1.37 -7.49
N ALA A 29 -1.33 -0.94 -6.47
CA ALA A 29 -1.73 -1.80 -5.36
C ALA A 29 -3.19 -1.54 -4.99
N GLU A 30 -3.90 -2.57 -4.51
CA GLU A 30 -5.23 -2.43 -3.92
C GLU A 30 -5.12 -2.79 -2.42
N THR A 31 -5.76 -1.99 -1.57
CA THR A 31 -5.72 -2.19 -0.11
C THR A 31 -7.04 -1.77 0.56
N ASP A 32 -7.15 -1.94 1.87
CA ASP A 32 -8.28 -1.48 2.69
C ASP A 32 -7.84 -0.37 3.64
N ASN A 33 -8.78 0.12 4.45
CA ASN A 33 -8.58 1.22 5.37
C ASN A 33 -7.45 0.97 6.40
N ASP A 34 -7.17 -0.28 6.76
CA ASP A 34 -6.14 -0.63 7.74
C ASP A 34 -4.72 -0.41 7.23
N ALA A 35 -4.53 -0.40 5.90
CA ALA A 35 -3.22 -0.32 5.27
C ALA A 35 -3.08 0.82 4.24
N VAL A 36 -4.15 1.54 3.90
CA VAL A 36 -4.12 2.65 2.93
C VAL A 36 -3.14 3.77 3.34
N ASP A 37 -3.07 4.10 4.63
CA ASP A 37 -2.19 5.13 5.16
C ASP A 37 -0.71 4.76 5.03
N PHE A 38 -0.40 3.45 5.03
CA PHE A 38 0.95 2.98 4.78
C PHE A 38 1.41 3.39 3.38
N TYR A 39 0.60 3.16 2.33
CA TYR A 39 0.95 3.55 0.96
C TYR A 39 0.96 5.07 0.78
N ARG A 40 -0.01 5.78 1.37
CA ARG A 40 -0.07 7.26 1.33
C ARG A 40 1.23 7.89 1.84
N LYS A 41 1.83 7.31 2.89
CA LYS A 41 3.10 7.78 3.45
C LYS A 41 4.27 7.72 2.47
N TYR A 42 4.27 6.80 1.49
CA TYR A 42 5.34 6.65 0.50
C TYR A 42 5.03 7.36 -0.83
N GLY A 43 4.06 8.28 -0.85
CA GLY A 43 3.77 9.08 -2.04
C GLY A 43 2.90 8.39 -3.08
N PHE A 44 2.20 7.30 -2.71
CA PHE A 44 1.17 6.75 -3.58
C PHE A 44 -0.04 7.69 -3.59
N GLU A 45 -0.56 7.97 -4.79
CA GLU A 45 -1.88 8.55 -4.98
C GLU A 45 -2.94 7.52 -4.63
N ILE A 46 -3.96 7.95 -3.87
CA ILE A 46 -4.97 7.05 -3.30
C ILE A 46 -6.34 7.42 -3.86
N THR A 47 -6.99 6.46 -4.50
CA THR A 47 -8.36 6.59 -5.01
C THR A 47 -9.25 5.58 -4.29
N SER A 48 -10.31 6.05 -3.62
CA SER A 48 -11.33 5.14 -3.08
C SER A 48 -12.07 4.46 -4.25
N LEU A 49 -12.20 3.15 -4.16
CA LEU A 49 -13.01 2.32 -5.04
C LEU A 49 -14.40 2.05 -4.46
N GLY A 50 -14.69 2.60 -3.28
CA GLY A 50 -15.87 2.31 -2.50
C GLY A 50 -15.90 0.89 -1.94
N GLU A 51 -17.10 0.47 -1.56
CA GLU A 51 -17.36 -0.84 -0.97
C GLU A 51 -17.53 -1.90 -2.07
N LYS A 52 -16.43 -2.56 -2.43
CA LYS A 52 -16.45 -3.67 -3.39
C LYS A 52 -16.99 -4.97 -2.78
N TYR A 53 -16.91 -5.09 -1.45
CA TYR A 53 -17.44 -6.19 -0.64
C TYR A 53 -18.07 -5.66 0.65
N PRO A 54 -19.12 -6.34 1.18
CA PRO A 54 -19.81 -5.90 2.39
C PRO A 54 -18.86 -5.53 3.55
N GLY A 55 -18.93 -4.29 4.01
CA GLY A 55 -18.23 -3.75 5.16
C GLY A 55 -16.76 -3.38 4.96
N VAL A 56 -16.21 -3.47 3.74
CA VAL A 56 -14.80 -3.13 3.48
C VAL A 56 -14.66 -2.24 2.25
N GLU A 57 -14.30 -0.98 2.51
CA GLU A 57 -13.85 -0.06 1.46
C GLU A 57 -12.49 -0.48 0.91
N ARG A 58 -12.35 -0.41 -0.41
CA ARG A 58 -11.08 -0.70 -1.11
C ARG A 58 -10.52 0.58 -1.69
N PHE A 59 -9.19 0.66 -1.71
CA PHE A 59 -8.47 1.80 -2.23
C PHE A 59 -7.47 1.33 -3.29
N LEU A 60 -7.51 1.96 -4.46
CA LEU A 60 -6.45 1.88 -5.44
C LEU A 60 -5.32 2.83 -5.02
N CYS A 61 -4.10 2.30 -4.98
CA CYS A 61 -2.88 3.03 -4.67
C CYS A 61 -1.99 3.01 -5.92
N GLU A 62 -1.64 4.18 -6.43
CA GLU A 62 -0.86 4.36 -7.65
C GLU A 62 0.42 5.14 -7.32
N PHE A 63 1.57 4.63 -7.74
CA PHE A 63 2.84 5.33 -7.59
C PHE A 63 3.50 5.46 -8.95
N SER A 64 3.94 6.67 -9.25
CA SER A 64 4.70 7.06 -10.44
C SER A 64 5.94 7.84 -10.01
N ASN A 65 7.11 7.42 -10.47
CA ASN A 65 8.41 8.06 -10.20
C ASN A 65 8.89 8.90 -11.39
#